data_AF-A0A4Y3KJE4-F1
#
_entry.id   AF-A0A4Y3KJE4-F1
#
_cell.length_a   1.000
_cell.length_b   1.000
_cell.length_c   1.000
_cell.angle_alpha   90.00
_cell.angle_beta   90.00
_cell.angle_gamma   90.00
#
_symmetry.space_group_name_H-M   'P 1'
#
loop_
_entity.id
_entity.type
_entity.pdbx_description
1 polymer ?
#
loop_
_entity_poly.entity_id
_entity_poly.type
_entity_poly.pdbx_seq_one_letter_code
_entity_poly.pdbx_strand_id
1 'polypeptide(L)'
;MTWVLLLVLSSLLPALLFGAVWSLFPGEEETPRWRAALARRFERWAHALRHEPPVTTNPFDALWVQDRLTKVADHVRQLESDTRGYARAERIIASQLAYDQLLAKACGLAGVQVVPSPLGDPAERFREEVELASRGWSW
;
A
#
# COMPACT_ATOMS: atom_id res chain seq x y z
N MET A 1 -1.38 -52.77 15.21
CA MET A 1 -0.65 -51.61 14.63
C MET A 1 -1.58 -50.52 14.08
N THR A 2 -2.72 -50.88 13.46
CA THR A 2 -3.73 -49.92 12.94
C THR A 2 -4.41 -49.06 14.02
N TRP A 3 -4.66 -49.63 15.21
CA TRP A 3 -5.28 -48.91 16.32
C TRP A 3 -4.43 -47.76 16.87
N VAL A 4 -3.10 -47.90 16.85
CA VAL A 4 -2.18 -46.85 17.28
C VAL A 4 -2.19 -45.69 16.27
N LEU A 5 -2.25 -45.99 14.97
CA LEU A 5 -2.37 -44.97 13.92
C LEU A 5 -3.69 -44.19 14.03
N LEU A 6 -4.81 -44.86 14.33
CA LEU A 6 -6.11 -44.20 14.52
C LEU A 6 -6.13 -43.26 15.73
N LEU A 7 -5.51 -43.66 16.84
CA LEU A 7 -5.40 -42.82 18.04
C LEU A 7 -4.49 -41.61 17.83
N VAL A 8 -3.35 -41.81 17.14
CA VAL A 8 -2.41 -40.73 16.81
C VAL A 8 -3.05 -39.75 15.82
N LEU A 9 -3.75 -40.24 14.79
CA LEU A 9 -4.44 -39.39 13.83
C LEU A 9 -5.58 -38.59 14.50
N SER A 10 -6.36 -39.23 15.38
CA SER A 10 -7.46 -38.60 16.11
C SER A 10 -7.02 -37.49 17.06
N SER A 11 -5.80 -37.56 17.62
CA SER A 11 -5.26 -36.52 18.50
C SER A 11 -4.47 -35.45 17.75
N LEU A 12 -3.74 -35.81 16.69
CA LEU A 12 -3.00 -34.82 15.89
C LEU A 12 -3.91 -33.91 15.08
N LEU A 13 -5.00 -34.43 14.52
CA LEU A 13 -5.89 -33.67 13.66
C LEU A 13 -6.52 -32.46 14.37
N PRO A 14 -7.13 -32.58 15.57
CA PRO A 14 -7.65 -31.44 16.30
C PRO A 14 -6.53 -30.52 16.82
N ALA A 15 -5.36 -31.05 17.20
CA ALA A 15 -4.23 -30.21 17.63
C ALA A 15 -3.68 -29.34 16.49
N LEU A 16 -3.56 -29.90 15.27
CA LEU A 16 -3.16 -29.16 14.08
C LEU A 16 -4.23 -28.16 13.65
N LEU A 17 -5.51 -28.54 13.69
CA LEU A 17 -6.61 -27.63 13.40
C LEU A 17 -6.67 -26.48 14.41
N PHE A 18 -6.50 -26.78 15.69
CA PHE A 18 -6.48 -25.76 16.74
C PHE A 18 -5.28 -24.82 16.59
N GLY A 19 -4.08 -25.35 16.32
CA GLY A 19 -2.90 -24.53 16.02
C GLY A 19 -3.07 -23.68 14.76
N ALA A 20 -3.70 -24.22 13.71
CA ALA A 20 -4.01 -23.48 12.49
C ALA A 20 -5.02 -22.35 12.75
N VAL A 21 -6.09 -22.63 13.50
CA VAL A 21 -7.09 -21.62 13.89
C VAL A 21 -6.47 -20.56 14.80
N TRP A 22 -5.64 -20.96 15.77
CA TRP A 22 -4.96 -20.01 16.64
C TRP A 22 -3.98 -19.11 15.88
N SER A 23 -3.34 -19.62 14.83
CA SER A 23 -2.46 -18.84 13.95
C SER A 23 -3.19 -17.79 13.11
N LEU A 24 -4.53 -17.86 13.02
CA LEU A 24 -5.37 -16.83 12.40
C LEU A 24 -5.69 -15.68 13.36
N PHE A 25 -5.59 -15.88 14.68
CA PHE A 25 -5.81 -14.83 15.67
C PHE A 25 -4.52 -14.01 15.84
N PRO A 26 -4.54 -12.70 15.58
CA PRO A 26 -3.36 -11.85 15.66
C PRO A 26 -2.92 -11.68 17.12
N GLY A 27 -1.70 -12.12 17.44
CA GLY A 27 -0.99 -11.71 18.66
C GLY A 27 -0.41 -10.31 18.49
N GLU A 28 -0.27 -9.58 19.59
CA GLU A 28 0.02 -8.13 19.61
C GLU A 28 1.36 -7.69 19.00
N GLU A 29 2.32 -8.58 18.69
CA GLU A 29 3.70 -8.10 18.40
C GLU A 29 4.35 -8.57 17.08
N GLU A 30 3.86 -9.57 16.34
CA GLU A 30 4.52 -9.95 15.06
C GLU A 30 3.54 -10.42 13.98
N THR A 31 3.60 -9.77 12.80
CA THR A 31 2.85 -10.22 11.63
C THR A 31 3.34 -11.61 11.19
N PRO A 32 2.49 -12.66 11.20
CA PRO A 32 2.94 -14.00 10.90
C PRO A 32 3.41 -14.13 9.44
N ARG A 33 4.54 -14.82 9.22
CA ARG A 33 5.27 -14.90 7.93
C ARG A 33 4.40 -15.35 6.75
N TRP A 34 3.36 -16.15 7.00
CA TRP A 34 2.43 -16.60 5.96
C TRP A 34 1.56 -15.47 5.41
N ARG A 35 1.14 -14.49 6.24
CA ARG A 35 0.37 -13.32 5.79
C ARG A 35 1.20 -12.44 4.88
N ALA A 36 2.48 -12.23 5.20
CA ALA A 36 3.40 -11.49 4.33
C ALA A 36 3.62 -12.22 2.99
N ALA A 37 3.74 -13.55 3.00
CA ALA A 37 3.83 -14.33 1.76
C ALA A 37 2.54 -14.29 0.93
N LEU A 38 1.37 -14.29 1.59
CA LEU A 38 0.06 -14.18 0.97
C LEU A 38 -0.15 -12.79 0.34
N ALA A 39 0.23 -11.72 1.05
CA ALA A 39 0.21 -10.34 0.54
C ALA A 39 1.02 -10.21 -0.75
N ARG A 40 2.27 -10.71 -0.76
CA ARG A 40 3.11 -10.74 -1.98
C ARG A 40 2.52 -11.57 -3.11
N ARG A 41 1.70 -12.59 -2.81
CA ARG A 41 1.01 -13.37 -3.84
C ARG A 41 -0.15 -12.58 -4.42
N PHE A 42 -0.93 -11.92 -3.57
CA PHE A 42 -2.04 -11.06 -4.00
C PHE A 42 -1.56 -9.85 -4.81
N GLU A 43 -0.45 -9.22 -4.44
CA GLU A 43 0.14 -8.12 -5.25
C GLU A 43 0.49 -8.57 -6.67
N ARG A 44 1.09 -9.76 -6.82
CA ARG A 44 1.40 -10.32 -8.15
C ARG A 44 0.15 -10.58 -8.97
N TRP A 45 -0.90 -11.10 -8.34
CA TRP A 45 -2.19 -11.32 -9.00
C TRP A 45 -2.87 -10.00 -9.37
N ALA A 46 -2.82 -9.00 -8.49
CA ALA A 46 -3.34 -7.67 -8.75
C ALA A 46 -2.63 -7.02 -9.95
N HIS A 47 -1.31 -7.17 -10.06
CA HIS A 47 -0.56 -6.72 -11.24
C HIS A 47 -1.01 -7.42 -12.53
N ALA A 48 -1.23 -8.74 -12.49
CA ALA A 48 -1.70 -9.48 -13.65
C ALA A 48 -3.14 -9.11 -14.06
N LEU A 49 -3.98 -8.70 -13.11
CA LEU A 49 -5.37 -8.29 -13.34
C LEU A 49 -5.53 -6.82 -13.72
N ARG A 50 -4.53 -5.96 -13.45
CA ARG A 50 -4.54 -4.57 -13.89
C ARG A 50 -4.38 -4.53 -15.41
N HIS A 51 -5.48 -4.33 -16.11
CA HIS A 51 -5.43 -3.91 -17.51
C HIS A 51 -4.89 -2.47 -17.56
N GLU A 52 -3.77 -2.27 -18.23
CA GLU A 52 -3.25 -0.94 -18.50
C GLU A 52 -4.08 -0.34 -19.64
N PRO A 53 -4.89 0.70 -19.39
CA PRO A 53 -5.69 1.31 -20.45
C PRO A 53 -4.76 1.92 -21.51
N PRO A 54 -5.15 1.89 -22.79
CA PRO A 54 -4.37 2.53 -23.85
C PRO A 54 -4.18 4.01 -23.51
N VAL A 55 -2.93 4.48 -23.57
CA VAL A 55 -2.54 5.86 -23.27
C VAL A 55 -3.17 6.79 -24.30
N THR A 56 -4.35 7.30 -23.99
CA THR A 56 -4.95 8.43 -24.68
C THR A 56 -4.58 9.66 -23.88
N THR A 57 -3.65 10.47 -24.39
CA THR A 57 -3.21 11.69 -23.69
C THR A 57 -4.36 12.68 -23.68
N ASN A 58 -5.02 12.83 -22.52
CA ASN A 58 -6.03 13.84 -22.34
C ASN A 58 -5.33 15.14 -21.93
N PRO A 59 -5.55 16.28 -22.64
CA PRO A 59 -4.91 17.55 -22.29
C PRO A 59 -5.22 18.04 -20.87
N PHE A 60 -6.29 17.54 -20.25
CA PHE A 60 -6.68 17.89 -18.88
C PHE A 60 -6.10 16.96 -17.80
N ASP A 61 -5.29 15.96 -18.18
CA ASP A 61 -4.72 15.02 -17.21
C ASP A 61 -3.82 15.72 -16.18
N ALA A 62 -3.03 16.71 -16.61
CA ALA A 62 -2.18 17.49 -15.71
C ALA A 62 -3.02 18.25 -14.67
N LEU A 63 -4.08 18.93 -15.11
CA LEU A 63 -4.98 19.66 -14.23
C LEU A 63 -5.71 18.73 -13.26
N TRP A 64 -6.18 17.59 -13.75
CA TRP A 64 -6.82 16.58 -12.90
C TRP A 64 -5.86 16.04 -11.83
N VAL A 65 -4.61 15.79 -12.19
CA VAL A 65 -3.59 15.33 -11.22
C VAL A 65 -3.29 16.42 -10.19
N GLN A 66 -3.15 17.69 -10.60
CA GLN A 66 -2.93 18.81 -9.67
C GLN A 66 -4.09 18.98 -8.67
N ASP A 67 -5.34 18.95 -9.13
CA ASP A 67 -6.53 19.01 -8.26
C ASP A 67 -6.56 17.85 -7.25
N ARG A 68 -6.21 16.64 -7.70
CA ARG A 68 -6.16 15.46 -6.82
C ARG A 68 -5.01 15.53 -5.83
N LEU A 69 -3.83 15.98 -6.24
CA LEU A 69 -2.70 16.20 -5.35
C LEU A 69 -3.05 17.21 -4.26
N THR A 70 -3.70 18.33 -4.63
CA THR A 70 -4.14 19.37 -3.69
C THR A 70 -5.03 18.75 -2.61
N LYS A 71 -6.08 18.02 -3.03
CA LYS A 71 -7.04 17.38 -2.11
C LYS A 71 -6.39 16.36 -1.18
N VAL A 72 -5.45 15.56 -1.69
CA VAL A 72 -4.77 14.55 -0.87
C VAL A 72 -3.76 15.20 0.07
N ALA A 73 -3.01 16.21 -0.37
CA ALA A 73 -2.09 16.97 0.47
C ALA A 73 -2.82 17.62 1.64
N ASP A 74 -3.96 18.27 1.38
CA ASP A 74 -4.80 18.86 2.41
C ASP A 74 -5.37 17.79 3.36
N HIS A 75 -5.76 16.63 2.83
CA HIS A 75 -6.22 15.52 3.66
C HIS A 75 -5.13 14.99 4.58
N VAL A 76 -3.90 14.82 4.09
CA VAL A 76 -2.75 14.40 4.91
C VAL A 76 -2.47 15.43 6.00
N ARG A 77 -2.40 16.73 5.67
CA ARG A 77 -2.22 17.81 6.65
C ARG A 77 -3.32 17.81 7.72
N GLN A 78 -4.57 17.59 7.31
CA GLN A 78 -5.70 17.49 8.23
C GLN A 78 -5.54 16.29 9.19
N LEU A 79 -5.18 15.12 8.68
CA LEU A 79 -4.92 13.93 9.50
C LEU A 79 -3.72 14.09 10.45
N GLU A 80 -2.70 14.82 10.01
CA GLU A 80 -1.55 15.16 10.84
C GLU A 80 -1.94 16.13 11.97
N SER A 81 -2.85 17.08 11.70
CA SER A 81 -3.34 18.02 12.70
C SER A 81 -4.34 17.42 13.71
N ASP A 82 -5.14 16.42 13.30
CA ASP A 82 -6.15 15.80 14.16
C ASP A 82 -5.54 14.69 15.03
N THR A 83 -5.42 14.97 16.33
CA THR A 83 -4.85 14.03 17.31
C THR A 83 -5.87 13.02 17.84
N ARG A 84 -7.18 13.20 17.61
CA ARG A 84 -8.24 12.42 18.30
C ARG A 84 -8.85 11.28 17.48
N GLY A 85 -8.34 11.02 16.28
CA GLY A 85 -8.86 9.97 15.38
C GLY A 85 -8.42 8.54 15.74
N TYR A 86 -9.36 7.60 15.68
CA TYR A 86 -9.05 6.17 15.69
C TYR A 86 -8.27 5.75 14.42
N ALA A 87 -7.39 4.76 14.53
CA ALA A 87 -6.55 4.24 13.43
C ALA A 87 -5.78 5.33 12.65
N ARG A 88 -5.39 6.42 13.33
CA ARG A 88 -4.73 7.58 12.71
C ARG A 88 -3.46 7.19 11.94
N ALA A 89 -2.61 6.35 12.53
CA ALA A 89 -1.36 5.92 11.90
C ALA A 89 -1.64 5.23 10.55
N GLU A 90 -2.57 4.27 10.51
CA GLU A 90 -2.94 3.58 9.27
C GLU A 90 -3.53 4.54 8.24
N ARG A 91 -4.38 5.48 8.66
CA ARG A 91 -4.97 6.48 7.77
C ARG A 91 -3.93 7.42 7.17
N ILE A 92 -2.95 7.85 7.97
CA ILE A 92 -1.82 8.67 7.50
C ILE A 92 -1.01 7.86 6.49
N ILE A 93 -0.63 6.62 6.81
CA ILE A 93 0.14 5.76 5.90
C ILE A 93 -0.60 5.56 4.58
N ALA A 94 -1.89 5.20 4.62
CA ALA A 94 -2.69 5.00 3.42
C ALA A 94 -2.81 6.28 2.56
N SER A 95 -2.98 7.44 3.21
CA SER A 95 -3.09 8.72 2.52
C SER A 95 -1.75 9.15 1.90
N GLN A 96 -0.64 8.90 2.59
CA GLN A 96 0.71 9.14 2.07
C GLN A 96 1.02 8.25 0.86
N LEU A 97 0.64 6.97 0.90
CA LEU A 97 0.81 6.08 -0.25
C LEU A 97 -0.03 6.51 -1.45
N ALA A 98 -1.25 7.01 -1.22
CA ALA A 98 -2.07 7.59 -2.28
C ALA A 98 -1.45 8.87 -2.86
N TYR A 99 -0.85 9.69 -2.01
CA TYR A 99 -0.11 10.88 -2.42
C TYR A 99 1.10 10.52 -3.31
N ASP A 100 1.91 9.55 -2.90
CA ASP A 100 3.09 9.09 -3.66
C ASP A 100 2.70 8.56 -5.05
N GLN A 101 1.56 7.86 -5.16
CA GLN A 101 1.05 7.40 -6.46
C GLN A 101 0.65 8.55 -7.38
N LEU A 102 0.03 9.60 -6.84
CA LEU A 102 -0.31 10.79 -7.61
C LEU A 102 0.94 11.58 -8.00
N LEU A 103 1.94 11.63 -7.12
CA LEU A 103 3.22 12.27 -7.39
C LEU A 103 3.97 11.57 -8.52
N ALA A 104 4.02 10.24 -8.50
CA ALA A 104 4.57 9.45 -9.60
C ALA A 104 3.84 9.69 -10.93
N LYS A 105 2.50 9.82 -10.89
CA LYS A 105 1.71 10.17 -12.09
C LYS A 105 2.03 11.58 -12.60
N ALA A 106 2.18 12.56 -11.71
CA ALA A 106 2.60 13.91 -12.06
C ALA A 106 4.00 13.93 -12.69
N CYS A 107 4.95 13.21 -12.10
CA CYS A 107 6.29 13.03 -12.65
C CYS A 107 6.25 12.42 -14.06
N GLY A 108 5.41 11.40 -14.28
CA GLY A 108 5.18 10.81 -15.60
C GLY A 108 4.66 11.82 -16.63
N LEU A 109 3.67 12.64 -16.25
CA LEU A 109 3.14 13.70 -17.12
C LEU A 109 4.15 14.83 -17.39
N ALA A 110 5.00 15.13 -16.40
CA ALA A 110 6.04 16.15 -16.50
C ALA A 110 7.31 15.67 -17.21
N GLY A 111 7.43 14.37 -17.54
CA GLY A 111 8.66 13.78 -18.11
C GLY A 111 9.82 13.73 -17.11
N VAL A 112 9.52 13.62 -15.81
CA VAL A 112 10.50 13.44 -14.74
C VAL A 112 10.75 11.94 -14.55
N GLN A 113 12.02 11.54 -14.47
CA GLN A 113 12.37 10.15 -14.15
C GLN A 113 12.13 9.88 -12.67
N VAL A 114 11.29 8.88 -12.39
CA VAL A 114 11.05 8.36 -11.04
C VAL A 114 12.01 7.21 -10.80
N VAL A 115 12.88 7.34 -9.79
CA VAL A 115 13.79 6.27 -9.38
C VAL A 115 13.02 5.28 -8.50
N PRO A 116 13.16 3.96 -8.71
CA PRO A 116 12.54 2.99 -7.82
C PRO A 116 13.08 3.14 -6.39
N SER A 117 12.23 3.61 -5.47
CA SER A 117 12.52 3.76 -4.04
C SER A 117 11.53 2.95 -3.20
N PRO A 118 11.87 2.54 -1.96
CA PRO A 118 10.89 1.98 -1.04
C PRO A 118 9.64 2.87 -0.93
N LEU A 119 8.46 2.24 -0.91
CA LEU A 119 7.19 2.97 -0.76
C LEU A 119 7.20 3.81 0.52
N GLY A 120 6.82 5.09 0.39
CA GLY A 120 6.74 6.02 1.51
C GLY A 120 8.06 6.65 1.94
N ASP A 121 9.13 6.57 1.15
CA ASP A 121 10.39 7.27 1.43
C ASP A 121 10.21 8.80 1.38
N PRO A 122 10.34 9.52 2.52
CA PRO A 122 10.11 10.96 2.56
C PRO A 122 11.14 11.76 1.77
N ALA A 123 12.38 11.26 1.63
CA ALA A 123 13.44 11.97 0.92
C ALA A 123 13.19 12.00 -0.58
N GLU A 124 12.82 10.85 -1.16
CA GLU A 124 12.48 10.74 -2.58
C GLU A 124 11.18 11.49 -2.91
N ARG A 125 10.18 11.44 -2.02
CA ARG A 125 8.98 12.28 -2.14
C ARG A 125 9.37 13.75 -2.27
N PHE A 126 10.17 14.27 -1.33
CA PHE A 126 10.58 15.68 -1.36
C PHE A 126 11.36 16.04 -2.64
N ARG A 127 12.25 15.15 -3.11
CA ARG A 127 12.97 15.34 -4.38
C ARG A 127 12.01 15.49 -5.57
N GLU A 128 11.00 14.64 -5.65
CA GLU A 128 9.99 14.68 -6.71
C GLU A 128 9.14 15.95 -6.63
N GLU A 129 8.74 16.37 -5.42
CA GLU A 129 7.98 17.61 -5.22
C GLU A 129 8.74 18.84 -5.73
N VAL A 130 10.03 18.94 -5.39
CA VAL A 130 10.91 20.04 -5.82
C VAL A 130 11.10 20.04 -7.34
N GLU A 131 11.28 18.87 -7.94
CA GLU A 131 11.44 18.74 -9.39
C GLU A 131 10.16 19.11 -10.15
N LEU A 132 8.99 18.77 -9.61
CA LEU A 132 7.71 19.18 -10.18
C LEU A 132 7.50 20.70 -10.03
N ALA A 133 7.79 21.25 -8.85
CA ALA A 133 7.69 22.69 -8.60
C ALA A 133 8.59 23.51 -9.53
N SER A 134 9.82 23.04 -9.81
CA SER A 134 10.74 23.71 -10.73
C SER A 134 10.21 23.76 -12.18
N ARG A 135 9.33 22.82 -12.54
CA ARG A 135 8.64 22.74 -13.84
C ARG A 135 7.30 23.47 -13.86
N GLY A 136 6.97 24.23 -12.82
CA GLY A 136 5.75 25.04 -12.72
C GLY A 136 4.51 24.26 -12.28
N TRP A 137 4.67 23.04 -11.76
CA TRP A 137 3.55 22.35 -11.14
C TRP A 137 3.26 22.95 -9.76
N SER A 138 1.98 23.07 -9.43
CA SER A 138 1.52 23.52 -8.12
C SER A 138 0.30 22.72 -7.70
N TRP A 139 0.20 22.46 -6.41
CA TRP A 139 -0.93 21.83 -5.74
C TRP A 139 -0.91 22.17 -4.25
#